data_AF-A0A022XIX1-F1
#
_entry.id   AF-A0A022XIX1-F1
#
_cell.length_a   1.000
_cell.length_b   1.000
_cell.length_c   1.000
_cell.angle_alpha   90.00
_cell.angle_beta   90.00
_cell.angle_gamma   90.00
#
_symmetry.space_group_name_H-M   'P 1'
#
loop_
_entity.id
_entity.type
_entity.pdbx_description
1 polymer ?
#
loop_
_entity_poly.entity_id
_entity_poly.type
_entity_poly.pdbx_seq_one_letter_code
_entity_poly.pdbx_strand_id
1 'polypeptide(L)'
;METAQDHAKKRKRKHKSSEGKSAKPHQQEPEAVEAETQTPTKKQKVDQHDDDSEHAETENGVGAGKDVPALPSADTMALPTQEAVSNKFSDLSLSEPTVKAIAGMGFTTMTEIQQRGIPPSLAGRDILGAAKTGSGKTLAFLIPAVEILRSLKFKPRNGTGALIITPTRELALQIFGVARELMEHHSQTYGVVIGGANRRAEAEKLNKGVNVLIGTPGRLLDHLRSTEGFVFKNLKTLVIDEADR
;
A
#
# COMPACT_ATOMS: atom_id res chain seq x y z
N MET A 1 17.88 -88.85 15.06
CA MET A 1 16.98 -89.42 14.05
C MET A 1 16.32 -88.23 13.36
N GLU A 2 16.94 -87.65 12.32
CA GLU A 2 16.90 -88.10 10.90
C GLU A 2 15.55 -87.66 10.29
N THR A 3 15.35 -86.84 9.24
CA THR A 3 16.07 -86.27 8.05
C THR A 3 15.17 -85.08 7.57
N ALA A 4 15.60 -83.91 7.08
CA ALA A 4 16.35 -83.49 5.89
C ALA A 4 15.67 -83.70 4.51
N GLN A 5 15.45 -82.57 3.79
CA GLN A 5 15.39 -82.36 2.32
C GLN A 5 14.10 -82.79 1.58
N ASP A 6 13.63 -82.20 0.47
CA ASP A 6 14.26 -81.35 -0.55
C ASP A 6 13.23 -80.70 -1.53
N HIS A 7 13.74 -79.73 -2.31
CA HIS A 7 13.46 -79.41 -3.72
C HIS A 7 12.57 -78.24 -4.18
N ALA A 8 13.27 -77.34 -4.87
CA ALA A 8 12.86 -76.22 -5.70
C ALA A 8 12.50 -76.62 -7.15
N LYS A 9 11.75 -75.75 -7.87
CA LYS A 9 11.97 -75.57 -9.32
C LYS A 9 11.47 -74.23 -9.87
N LYS A 10 12.42 -73.50 -10.48
CA LYS A 10 12.29 -72.30 -11.34
C LYS A 10 11.41 -72.53 -12.57
N ARG A 11 10.81 -71.45 -13.10
CA ARG A 11 10.78 -71.18 -14.56
C ARG A 11 10.51 -69.71 -14.92
N LYS A 12 11.44 -69.14 -15.70
CA LYS A 12 11.44 -67.81 -16.36
C LYS A 12 10.84 -67.91 -17.79
N ARG A 13 10.31 -66.79 -18.31
CA ARG A 13 10.35 -66.28 -19.72
C ARG A 13 9.81 -64.83 -19.71
N LYS A 14 10.59 -63.75 -19.97
CA LYS A 14 11.05 -63.09 -21.24
C LYS A 14 9.87 -62.82 -22.22
N HIS A 15 9.66 -61.67 -22.89
CA HIS A 15 10.39 -60.41 -23.17
C HIS A 15 9.43 -59.45 -23.95
N LYS A 16 9.92 -58.23 -24.25
CA LYS A 16 9.55 -57.20 -25.29
C LYS A 16 8.80 -55.98 -24.72
N SER A 17 9.39 -54.79 -24.50
CA SER A 17 10.27 -53.86 -25.24
C SER A 17 9.59 -53.03 -26.34
N SER A 18 9.44 -51.72 -26.09
CA SER A 18 9.72 -50.65 -27.06
C SER A 18 9.92 -49.29 -26.35
N GLU A 19 11.13 -48.77 -26.45
CA GLU A 19 11.55 -47.36 -26.33
C GLU A 19 10.80 -46.51 -27.38
N GLY A 20 10.70 -45.18 -27.41
CA GLY A 20 11.24 -43.98 -26.74
C GLY A 20 10.59 -42.78 -27.45
N LYS A 21 10.46 -41.55 -26.90
CA LYS A 21 11.47 -40.47 -26.93
C LYS A 21 10.83 -39.15 -26.44
N SER A 22 11.66 -38.35 -25.76
CA SER A 22 11.78 -36.87 -25.69
C SER A 22 10.55 -35.94 -25.59
N ALA A 23 10.49 -35.12 -24.52
CA ALA A 23 10.88 -33.70 -24.51
C ALA A 23 10.57 -33.03 -23.15
N LYS A 24 11.43 -32.11 -22.68
CA LYS A 24 11.25 -31.25 -21.48
C LYS A 24 10.48 -29.94 -21.85
N PRO A 25 10.44 -28.91 -20.98
CA PRO A 25 9.35 -28.56 -20.07
C PRO A 25 8.62 -27.27 -20.51
N HIS A 26 7.36 -27.07 -20.11
CA HIS A 26 6.73 -25.76 -20.31
C HIS A 26 5.97 -25.27 -19.08
N GLN A 27 6.31 -24.02 -18.76
CA GLN A 27 5.73 -23.14 -17.76
C GLN A 27 4.32 -22.74 -18.24
N GLN A 28 3.39 -22.57 -17.31
CA GLN A 28 2.12 -21.89 -17.60
C GLN A 28 1.95 -20.74 -16.61
N GLU A 29 2.07 -19.54 -17.17
CA GLU A 29 1.54 -18.28 -16.63
C GLU A 29 0.01 -18.30 -16.64
N PRO A 30 -0.66 -17.53 -15.77
CA PRO A 30 -2.11 -17.38 -15.80
C PRO A 30 -2.55 -16.35 -16.85
N GLU A 31 -3.59 -16.73 -17.62
CA GLU A 31 -4.30 -15.92 -18.61
C GLU A 31 -4.94 -14.66 -17.98
N ALA A 32 -4.72 -13.51 -18.63
CA ALA A 32 -5.47 -12.29 -18.45
C ALA A 32 -6.77 -12.36 -19.26
N VAL A 33 -7.89 -11.97 -18.65
CA VAL A 33 -9.18 -11.81 -19.33
C VAL A 33 -9.39 -10.32 -19.61
N GLU A 34 -9.32 -9.97 -20.89
CA GLU A 34 -9.56 -8.62 -21.43
C GLU A 34 -11.05 -8.28 -21.39
N ALA A 35 -11.37 -7.03 -21.03
CA ALA A 35 -12.70 -6.45 -21.18
C ALA A 35 -12.64 -5.35 -22.25
N GLU A 36 -13.29 -5.62 -23.38
CA GLU A 36 -13.50 -4.68 -24.48
C GLU A 36 -14.29 -3.45 -24.03
N THR A 37 -13.87 -2.25 -24.43
CA THR A 37 -14.73 -1.05 -24.37
C THR A 37 -14.72 -0.34 -25.71
N GLN A 38 -15.92 -0.23 -26.30
CA GLN A 38 -16.20 0.44 -27.56
C GLN A 38 -16.25 1.96 -27.36
N THR A 39 -15.53 2.69 -28.21
CA THR A 39 -15.68 4.12 -28.48
C THR A 39 -17.02 4.44 -29.15
N PRO A 40 -17.51 5.68 -28.98
CA PRO A 40 -17.87 6.43 -30.18
C PRO A 40 -17.33 7.87 -30.20
N THR A 41 -16.78 8.21 -31.36
CA THR A 41 -16.38 9.53 -31.86
C THR A 41 -17.59 10.35 -32.31
N LYS A 42 -17.60 11.67 -32.06
CA LYS A 42 -18.14 12.63 -33.03
C LYS A 42 -17.47 14.01 -32.91
N LYS A 43 -17.00 14.48 -34.07
CA LYS A 43 -16.36 15.78 -34.36
C LYS A 43 -17.41 16.86 -34.66
N GLN A 44 -17.09 18.12 -34.37
CA GLN A 44 -17.39 19.36 -35.12
C GLN A 44 -16.60 20.49 -34.39
N LYS A 45 -15.55 21.17 -34.91
CA LYS A 45 -15.49 22.20 -36.00
C LYS A 45 -16.60 23.24 -35.82
N VAL A 46 -16.42 24.56 -35.70
CA VAL A 46 -15.51 25.60 -36.27
C VAL A 46 -15.59 26.80 -35.25
N ASP A 47 -14.72 27.80 -35.08
CA ASP A 47 -14.37 28.92 -35.97
C ASP A 47 -13.30 29.82 -35.31
N GLN A 48 -12.50 30.45 -36.17
CA GLN A 48 -11.57 31.54 -35.89
C GLN A 48 -12.33 32.87 -35.80
N HIS A 49 -11.87 33.79 -34.95
CA HIS A 49 -11.87 35.21 -35.30
C HIS A 49 -10.72 35.96 -34.63
N ASP A 50 -9.96 36.65 -35.48
CA ASP A 50 -9.06 37.75 -35.19
C ASP A 50 -9.82 38.92 -34.53
N ASP A 51 -9.18 39.66 -33.63
CA ASP A 51 -9.09 41.11 -33.79
C ASP A 51 -7.91 41.70 -32.99
N ASP A 52 -7.25 42.65 -33.64
CA ASP A 52 -6.17 43.51 -33.19
C ASP A 52 -6.66 44.53 -32.14
N SER A 53 -5.77 45.02 -31.28
CA SER A 53 -5.48 46.46 -31.19
C SER A 53 -4.53 46.81 -30.05
N GLU A 54 -3.58 47.66 -30.41
CA GLU A 54 -2.47 48.23 -29.66
C GLU A 54 -2.86 49.44 -28.79
N HIS A 55 -1.90 49.84 -27.93
CA HIS A 55 -1.48 51.19 -27.47
C HIS A 55 -1.29 51.24 -25.93
N ALA A 56 -0.04 51.22 -25.42
CA ALA A 56 0.96 52.31 -25.32
C ALA A 56 0.56 53.39 -24.26
N GLU A 57 1.26 53.46 -23.11
CA GLU A 57 2.23 54.52 -22.71
C GLU A 57 1.52 55.83 -22.27
N THR A 58 1.87 56.66 -21.28
CA THR A 58 3.09 57.02 -20.51
C THR A 58 2.66 57.98 -19.36
N GLU A 59 3.32 57.94 -18.19
CA GLU A 59 4.13 59.03 -17.57
C GLU A 59 3.55 59.87 -16.39
N ASN A 60 4.32 59.81 -15.28
CA ASN A 60 4.83 60.84 -14.35
C ASN A 60 4.01 62.09 -13.90
N GLY A 61 4.08 62.35 -12.58
CA GLY A 61 3.87 63.68 -11.99
C GLY A 61 4.10 63.75 -10.47
N VAL A 62 5.13 64.50 -10.06
CA VAL A 62 5.66 64.70 -8.69
C VAL A 62 4.92 65.83 -7.94
N GLY A 63 4.82 65.77 -6.59
CA GLY A 63 4.47 66.98 -5.80
C GLY A 63 4.19 66.84 -4.28
N ALA A 64 5.23 66.98 -3.47
CA ALA A 64 5.33 67.67 -2.15
C ALA A 64 4.28 67.49 -1.01
N GLY A 65 4.73 66.82 0.07
CA GLY A 65 4.88 67.38 1.44
C GLY A 65 3.65 67.69 2.30
N LYS A 66 3.49 66.93 3.40
CA LYS A 66 3.23 67.45 4.77
C LYS A 66 3.32 66.34 5.83
N ASP A 67 4.00 66.69 6.91
CA ASP A 67 4.33 65.90 8.10
C ASP A 67 3.11 65.28 8.81
N VAL A 68 3.22 64.00 9.16
CA VAL A 68 2.39 63.36 10.19
C VAL A 68 3.24 62.38 11.00
N PRO A 69 3.13 62.36 12.35
CA PRO A 69 4.10 61.70 13.21
C PRO A 69 3.98 60.17 13.20
N ALA A 70 5.13 59.51 13.33
CA ALA A 70 5.29 58.07 13.40
C ALA A 70 4.53 57.43 14.57
N LEU A 71 3.79 56.35 14.28
CA LEU A 71 3.25 55.40 15.26
C LEU A 71 4.00 54.06 15.10
N PRO A 72 4.21 53.32 16.20
CA PRO A 72 5.21 52.27 16.28
C PRO A 72 4.81 51.02 15.48
N SER A 73 5.82 50.42 14.86
CA SER A 73 5.76 49.15 14.15
C SER A 73 5.12 48.05 14.98
N ALA A 74 4.01 47.51 14.50
CA ALA A 74 3.47 46.23 14.95
C ALA A 74 4.24 45.11 14.25
N ASP A 75 5.48 44.91 14.70
CA ASP A 75 6.21 43.70 14.42
C ASP A 75 5.98 42.70 15.55
N THR A 76 6.02 41.40 15.21
CA THR A 76 6.01 40.23 16.11
C THR A 76 4.66 39.66 16.59
N MET A 77 3.78 39.32 15.66
CA MET A 77 3.04 38.05 15.73
C MET A 77 3.42 37.21 14.52
N ALA A 78 4.68 36.80 14.48
CA ALA A 78 5.11 35.74 13.58
C ALA A 78 4.38 34.46 14.00
N LEU A 79 3.44 34.00 13.17
CA LEU A 79 3.04 32.60 13.18
C LEU A 79 4.33 31.76 13.13
N PRO A 80 4.42 30.64 13.87
CA PRO A 80 5.60 29.79 13.81
C PRO A 80 5.83 29.44 12.34
N THR A 81 6.93 29.94 11.80
CA THR A 81 7.42 29.63 10.47
C THR A 81 7.42 28.12 10.39
N GLN A 82 6.59 27.55 9.52
CA GLN A 82 6.66 26.12 9.25
C GLN A 82 8.10 25.84 8.89
N GLU A 83 8.81 25.08 9.75
CA GLU A 83 10.08 24.52 9.36
C GLU A 83 9.85 23.88 8.00
N ALA A 84 10.65 24.25 7.00
CA ALA A 84 10.53 23.74 5.65
C ALA A 84 10.85 22.23 5.71
N VAL A 85 9.83 21.43 6.01
CA VAL A 85 9.93 19.99 6.07
C VAL A 85 10.19 19.51 4.66
N SER A 86 11.14 18.59 4.51
CA SER A 86 11.44 17.90 3.25
C SER A 86 10.14 17.51 2.53
N ASN A 87 9.82 18.05 1.35
CA ASN A 87 8.63 17.64 0.61
C ASN A 87 8.81 16.29 -0.10
N LYS A 88 10.01 15.72 -0.16
CA LYS A 88 10.30 14.49 -0.91
C LYS A 88 10.37 13.27 0.00
N PHE A 89 9.90 12.13 -0.51
CA PHE A 89 10.05 10.84 0.18
C PHE A 89 11.51 10.43 0.38
N SER A 90 12.43 10.91 -0.46
CA SER A 90 13.88 10.64 -0.37
C SER A 90 14.53 11.18 0.90
N ASP A 91 13.93 12.20 1.51
CA ASP A 91 14.52 12.86 2.67
C ASP A 91 14.15 12.13 3.98
N LEU A 92 13.20 11.21 3.89
CA LEU A 92 12.89 10.27 4.95
C LEU A 92 13.91 9.13 4.94
N SER A 93 14.34 8.68 6.12
CA SER A 93 15.20 7.50 6.27
C SER A 93 14.42 6.18 6.07
N LEU A 94 13.81 6.02 4.89
CA LEU A 94 13.05 4.84 4.49
C LEU A 94 13.97 3.75 3.95
N SER A 95 13.53 2.49 4.02
CA SER A 95 14.26 1.40 3.41
C SER A 95 14.19 1.41 1.87
N GLU A 96 15.23 0.88 1.23
CA GLU A 96 15.32 0.76 -0.23
C GLU A 96 14.07 0.10 -0.87
N PRO A 97 13.49 -0.99 -0.32
CA PRO A 97 12.25 -1.56 -0.86
C PRO A 97 11.08 -0.58 -0.85
N THR A 98 10.92 0.19 0.23
CA THR A 98 9.86 1.20 0.38
C THR A 98 10.04 2.33 -0.62
N VAL A 99 11.26 2.87 -0.76
CA VAL A 99 11.55 3.94 -1.73
C VAL A 99 11.31 3.47 -3.17
N LYS A 100 11.74 2.25 -3.49
CA LYS A 100 11.55 1.67 -4.82
C LYS A 100 10.06 1.46 -5.15
N ALA A 101 9.26 0.97 -4.20
CA ALA A 101 7.83 0.80 -4.38
C ALA A 101 7.12 2.16 -4.58
N ILE A 102 7.43 3.16 -3.75
CA ILE A 102 6.88 4.52 -3.88
C ILE A 102 7.21 5.14 -5.25
N ALA A 103 8.45 4.95 -5.74
CA ALA A 103 8.85 5.40 -7.06
C ALA A 103 8.10 4.66 -8.18
N GLY A 104 7.87 3.35 -8.04
CA GLY A 104 7.07 2.54 -8.97
C GLY A 104 5.60 2.97 -9.04
N MET A 105 5.04 3.46 -7.93
CA MET A 105 3.72 4.08 -7.87
C MET A 105 3.66 5.50 -8.48
N GLY A 106 4.81 6.07 -8.87
CA GLY A 106 4.91 7.40 -9.47
C GLY A 106 4.90 8.56 -8.48
N PHE A 107 5.07 8.31 -7.18
CA PHE A 107 5.09 9.36 -6.16
C PHE A 107 6.51 9.88 -5.92
N THR A 108 6.70 11.19 -6.08
CA THR A 108 7.99 11.86 -5.85
C THR A 108 7.98 12.76 -4.62
N THR A 109 6.83 13.38 -4.34
CA THR A 109 6.63 14.32 -3.24
C THR A 109 5.49 13.88 -2.34
N MET A 110 5.65 14.15 -1.04
CA MET A 110 4.67 13.90 -0.01
C MET A 110 3.58 14.97 -0.01
N THR A 111 2.34 14.57 0.26
CA THR A 111 1.26 15.50 0.60
C THR A 111 1.44 16.07 2.01
N GLU A 112 0.74 17.15 2.34
CA GLU A 112 0.84 17.80 3.65
C GLU A 112 0.57 16.84 4.83
N ILE A 113 -0.44 15.97 4.71
CA ILE A 113 -0.74 14.98 5.76
C ILE A 113 0.36 13.92 5.90
N GLN A 114 1.04 13.58 4.79
CA GLN A 114 2.16 12.63 4.78
C GLN A 114 3.40 13.25 5.42
N GLN A 115 3.72 14.50 5.08
CA GLN A 115 4.85 15.24 5.67
C GLN A 115 4.69 15.39 7.19
N ARG A 116 3.47 15.70 7.64
CA ARG A 116 3.16 15.85 9.07
C ARG A 116 3.00 14.51 9.79
N GLY A 117 2.59 13.45 9.10
CA GLY A 117 2.24 12.16 9.70
C GLY A 117 3.35 11.11 9.69
N ILE A 118 4.12 11.00 8.60
CA ILE A 118 5.09 9.90 8.43
C ILE A 118 6.25 10.01 9.43
N PRO A 119 6.97 11.15 9.56
CA PRO A 119 8.08 11.26 10.50
C PRO A 119 7.72 10.96 11.97
N PRO A 120 6.63 11.52 12.56
CA PRO A 120 6.25 11.15 13.93
C PRO A 120 5.87 9.68 14.06
N SER A 121 5.23 9.08 13.04
CA SER A 121 4.80 7.69 13.10
C SER A 121 5.99 6.73 13.08
N LEU A 122 7.00 7.02 12.24
CA LEU A 122 8.27 6.28 12.22
C LEU A 122 9.04 6.38 13.55
N ALA A 123 8.87 7.49 14.27
CA ALA A 123 9.44 7.67 15.61
C ALA A 123 8.63 6.94 16.72
N GLY A 124 7.55 6.23 16.36
CA GLY A 124 6.71 5.49 17.31
C GLY A 124 5.77 6.37 18.14
N ARG A 125 5.47 7.59 17.68
CA ARG A 125 4.49 8.47 18.34
C ARG A 125 3.08 8.14 17.87
N ASP A 126 2.13 8.24 18.79
CA ASP A 126 0.70 8.15 18.47
C ASP A 126 0.25 9.40 17.71
N ILE A 127 -0.62 9.19 16.72
CA ILE A 127 -1.08 10.25 15.81
C ILE A 127 -2.60 10.19 15.71
N LEU A 128 -3.22 11.36 15.89
CA LEU A 128 -4.59 11.59 15.47
C LEU A 128 -4.55 12.44 14.20
N GLY A 129 -4.90 11.83 13.07
CA GLY A 129 -4.89 12.47 11.76
C GLY A 129 -6.29 12.88 11.33
N ALA A 130 -6.54 14.18 11.23
CA ALA A 130 -7.75 14.72 10.60
C ALA A 130 -7.42 15.28 9.22
N ALA A 131 -7.91 14.65 8.16
CA ALA A 131 -7.77 15.16 6.81
C ALA A 131 -8.94 14.74 5.91
N LYS A 132 -9.21 15.52 4.88
CA LYS A 132 -10.22 15.23 3.84
C LYS A 132 -9.90 13.95 3.05
N THR A 133 -10.90 13.35 2.43
CA THR A 133 -10.70 12.23 1.48
C THR A 133 -9.81 12.68 0.32
N GLY A 134 -9.03 11.75 -0.25
CA GLY A 134 -8.10 12.07 -1.34
C GLY A 134 -6.84 12.86 -0.92
N SER A 135 -6.62 13.14 0.37
CA SER A 135 -5.42 13.88 0.82
C SER A 135 -4.13 13.05 0.88
N GLY A 136 -4.19 11.76 0.53
CA GLY A 136 -3.05 10.84 0.62
C GLY A 136 -2.86 10.20 2.00
N LYS A 137 -3.89 10.18 2.86
CA LYS A 137 -3.86 9.54 4.20
C LYS A 137 -3.36 8.10 4.17
N THR A 138 -3.75 7.33 3.15
CA THR A 138 -3.46 5.90 3.05
C THR A 138 -1.96 5.61 3.12
N LEU A 139 -1.16 6.30 2.31
CA LEU A 139 0.30 6.17 2.37
C LEU A 139 0.88 6.75 3.67
N ALA A 140 0.25 7.78 4.25
CA ALA A 140 0.71 8.39 5.50
C ALA A 140 0.75 7.39 6.66
N PHE A 141 -0.17 6.41 6.71
CA PHE A 141 -0.15 5.36 7.72
C PHE A 141 0.43 4.02 7.24
N LEU A 142 0.35 3.69 5.95
CA LEU A 142 0.89 2.42 5.44
C LEU A 142 2.42 2.41 5.41
N ILE A 143 3.06 3.51 5.00
CA ILE A 143 4.53 3.62 4.95
C ILE A 143 5.15 3.32 6.33
N PRO A 144 4.77 4.02 7.42
CA PRO A 144 5.34 3.73 8.72
C PRO A 144 5.00 2.31 9.21
N ALA A 145 3.78 1.81 8.96
CA ALA A 145 3.41 0.46 9.35
C ALA A 145 4.31 -0.61 8.70
N VAL A 146 4.56 -0.50 7.39
CA VAL A 146 5.44 -1.44 6.66
C VAL A 146 6.89 -1.28 7.11
N GLU A 147 7.38 -0.06 7.29
CA GLU A 147 8.77 0.21 7.68
C GLU A 147 9.09 -0.30 9.10
N ILE A 148 8.15 -0.16 10.05
CA ILE A 148 8.27 -0.71 11.40
C ILE A 148 8.35 -2.24 11.34
N LEU A 149 7.50 -2.91 10.54
CA LEU A 149 7.56 -4.37 10.41
C LEU A 149 8.86 -4.84 9.75
N ARG A 150 9.34 -4.11 8.74
CA ARG A 150 10.61 -4.38 8.07
C ARG A 150 11.78 -4.22 9.03
N SER A 151 11.83 -3.14 9.81
CA SER A 151 12.93 -2.87 10.75
C SER A 151 13.01 -3.94 11.85
N LEU A 152 11.85 -4.41 12.31
CA LEU A 152 11.72 -5.52 13.25
C LEU A 152 11.89 -6.92 12.61
N LYS A 153 12.15 -6.98 11.29
CA LYS A 153 12.33 -8.22 10.52
C LYS A 153 11.16 -9.20 10.72
N PHE A 154 9.94 -8.69 10.72
CA PHE A 154 8.73 -9.52 10.83
C PHE A 154 8.71 -10.58 9.74
N LYS A 155 8.46 -11.83 10.13
CA LYS A 155 8.25 -12.98 9.25
C LYS A 155 6.78 -13.43 9.34
N PRO A 156 6.26 -14.21 8.39
CA PRO A 156 4.89 -14.72 8.45
C PRO A 156 4.55 -15.40 9.79
N ARG A 157 5.48 -16.19 10.33
CA ARG A 157 5.34 -16.86 11.64
C ARG A 157 5.10 -15.93 12.84
N ASN A 158 5.44 -14.63 12.72
CA ASN A 158 5.19 -13.66 13.77
C ASN A 158 3.71 -13.25 13.84
N GLY A 159 2.93 -13.59 12.80
CA GLY A 159 1.54 -13.19 12.69
C GLY A 159 1.37 -11.73 12.30
N THR A 160 0.23 -11.16 12.66
CA THR A 160 -0.14 -9.78 12.37
C THR A 160 0.58 -8.81 13.28
N GLY A 161 1.39 -7.95 12.65
CA GLY A 161 2.12 -6.87 13.30
C GLY A 161 1.54 -5.49 12.99
N ALA A 162 0.88 -5.31 11.86
CA ALA A 162 0.12 -4.10 11.54
C ALA A 162 -1.33 -4.46 11.23
N LEU A 163 -2.27 -3.77 11.87
CA LEU A 163 -3.71 -3.94 11.69
C LEU A 163 -4.34 -2.61 11.29
N ILE A 164 -5.01 -2.58 10.15
CA ILE A 164 -5.77 -1.44 9.66
C ILE A 164 -7.25 -1.80 9.69
N ILE A 165 -8.03 -1.05 10.47
CA ILE A 165 -9.48 -1.19 10.59
C ILE A 165 -10.11 -0.06 9.79
N THR A 166 -11.08 -0.40 8.93
CA THR A 166 -11.81 0.56 8.08
C THR A 166 -13.29 0.14 8.03
N PRO A 167 -14.24 1.10 7.93
CA PRO A 167 -15.65 0.80 8.17
C PRO A 167 -16.30 -0.04 7.06
N THR A 168 -15.85 0.09 5.82
CA THR A 168 -16.53 -0.54 4.66
C THR A 168 -15.62 -1.49 3.89
N ARG A 169 -16.25 -2.38 3.10
CA ARG A 169 -15.54 -3.36 2.28
C ARG A 169 -14.79 -2.68 1.13
N GLU A 170 -15.41 -1.65 0.58
CA GLU A 170 -14.92 -0.86 -0.54
C GLU A 170 -13.62 -0.15 -0.15
N LEU A 171 -13.61 0.51 1.02
CA LEU A 171 -12.41 1.16 1.55
C LEU A 171 -11.32 0.14 1.90
N ALA A 172 -11.67 -1.01 2.48
CA ALA A 172 -10.72 -2.08 2.76
C ALA A 172 -10.01 -2.57 1.49
N LEU A 173 -10.74 -2.74 0.39
CA LEU A 173 -10.18 -3.17 -0.88
C LEU A 173 -9.30 -2.08 -1.53
N GLN A 174 -9.67 -0.81 -1.38
CA GLN A 174 -8.82 0.31 -1.84
C GLN A 174 -7.49 0.35 -1.08
N ILE A 175 -7.53 0.29 0.25
CA ILE A 175 -6.32 0.27 1.09
C ILE A 175 -5.48 -0.98 0.77
N PHE A 176 -6.12 -2.13 0.58
CA PHE A 176 -5.43 -3.37 0.21
C PHE A 176 -4.71 -3.27 -1.14
N GLY A 177 -5.31 -2.61 -2.14
CA GLY A 177 -4.65 -2.33 -3.42
C GLY A 177 -3.38 -1.50 -3.25
N VAL A 178 -3.45 -0.42 -2.48
CA VAL A 178 -2.30 0.45 -2.17
C VAL A 178 -1.22 -0.33 -1.37
N ALA A 179 -1.64 -1.14 -0.39
CA ALA A 179 -0.71 -1.96 0.38
C ALA A 179 0.02 -2.99 -0.50
N ARG A 180 -0.66 -3.59 -1.47
CA ARG A 180 -0.05 -4.52 -2.42
C ARG A 180 1.06 -3.87 -3.24
N GLU A 181 0.82 -2.67 -3.76
CA GLU A 181 1.81 -1.92 -4.54
C GLU A 181 2.98 -1.48 -3.65
N LEU A 182 2.70 -0.94 -2.47
CA LEU A 182 3.73 -0.51 -1.52
C LEU A 182 4.63 -1.66 -1.05
N MET A 183 4.08 -2.87 -0.94
CA MET A 183 4.78 -4.06 -0.43
C MET A 183 5.35 -4.95 -1.53
N GLU A 184 5.36 -4.52 -2.80
CA GLU A 184 5.84 -5.32 -3.93
C GLU A 184 7.28 -5.84 -3.75
N HIS A 185 8.12 -5.09 -3.05
CA HIS A 185 9.53 -5.41 -2.82
C HIS A 185 9.84 -5.88 -1.40
N HIS A 186 8.83 -6.14 -0.58
CA HIS A 186 8.99 -6.54 0.83
C HIS A 186 8.77 -8.05 1.01
N SER A 187 9.44 -8.63 2.01
CA SER A 187 9.25 -10.04 2.37
C SER A 187 8.01 -10.28 3.25
N GLN A 188 7.43 -9.21 3.78
CA GLN A 188 6.28 -9.25 4.67
C GLN A 188 5.02 -9.65 3.90
N THR A 189 4.14 -10.37 4.58
CA THR A 189 2.85 -10.81 4.01
C THR A 189 1.77 -9.79 4.31
N TYR A 190 0.79 -9.69 3.41
CA TYR A 190 -0.39 -8.84 3.59
C TYR A 190 -1.68 -9.61 3.28
N GLY A 191 -2.78 -9.15 3.85
CA GLY A 191 -4.07 -9.82 3.73
C GLY A 191 -5.22 -8.87 4.03
N VAL A 192 -6.41 -9.27 3.58
CA VAL A 192 -7.66 -8.55 3.83
C VAL A 192 -8.71 -9.52 4.38
N VAL A 193 -9.48 -9.06 5.37
CA VAL A 193 -10.63 -9.80 5.94
C VAL A 193 -11.88 -8.94 5.90
N ILE A 194 -12.85 -9.34 5.08
CA ILE A 194 -14.07 -8.56 4.85
C ILE A 194 -15.31 -9.46 4.77
N GLY A 195 -16.46 -8.91 5.18
CA GLY A 195 -17.74 -9.62 5.09
C GLY A 195 -18.03 -10.08 3.66
N GLY A 196 -18.75 -11.19 3.51
CA GLY A 196 -19.13 -11.75 2.21
C GLY A 196 -18.04 -12.55 1.48
N ALA A 197 -16.81 -12.58 1.98
CA ALA A 197 -15.74 -13.45 1.46
C ALA A 197 -15.79 -14.86 2.09
N ASN A 198 -15.08 -15.82 1.49
CA ASN A 198 -14.98 -17.19 2.02
C ASN A 198 -14.15 -17.22 3.31
N ARG A 199 -14.83 -17.44 4.44
CA ARG A 199 -14.21 -17.45 5.78
C ARG A 199 -13.13 -18.51 5.94
N ARG A 200 -13.31 -19.68 5.34
CA ARG A 200 -12.35 -20.79 5.46
C ARG A 200 -11.03 -20.43 4.78
N ALA A 201 -11.11 -19.86 3.58
CA ALA A 201 -9.92 -19.40 2.85
C ALA A 201 -9.18 -18.27 3.59
N GLU A 202 -9.91 -17.34 4.21
CA GLU A 202 -9.30 -16.30 5.06
C GLU A 202 -8.61 -16.92 6.28
N ALA A 203 -9.26 -17.84 6.99
CA ALA A 203 -8.69 -18.52 8.16
C ALA A 203 -7.39 -19.28 7.80
N GLU A 204 -7.36 -19.98 6.67
CA GLU A 204 -6.16 -20.67 6.19
C GLU A 204 -5.01 -19.69 5.90
N LYS A 205 -5.31 -18.52 5.31
CA LYS A 205 -4.30 -17.47 5.09
C LYS A 205 -3.78 -16.88 6.40
N LEU A 206 -4.69 -16.56 7.33
CA LEU A 206 -4.31 -16.05 8.66
C LEU A 206 -3.42 -17.04 9.41
N ASN A 207 -3.69 -18.34 9.30
CA ASN A 207 -2.89 -19.40 9.93
C ASN A 207 -1.50 -19.56 9.31
N LYS A 208 -1.35 -19.30 8.00
CA LYS A 208 -0.01 -19.22 7.36
C LYS A 208 0.79 -18.00 7.85
N GLY A 209 0.10 -17.00 8.38
CA GLY A 209 0.68 -15.77 8.89
C GLY A 209 0.55 -14.61 7.91
N VAL A 210 -0.10 -13.54 8.38
CA VAL A 210 -0.29 -12.29 7.66
C VAL A 210 0.29 -11.17 8.49
N ASN A 211 1.29 -10.44 7.99
CA ASN A 211 1.98 -9.39 8.75
C ASN A 211 1.24 -8.05 8.76
N VAL A 212 0.70 -7.64 7.60
CA VAL A 212 -0.17 -6.46 7.45
C VAL A 212 -1.59 -6.93 7.15
N LEU A 213 -2.52 -6.68 8.06
CA LEU A 213 -3.92 -7.08 7.92
C LEU A 213 -4.81 -5.85 7.78
N ILE A 214 -5.60 -5.81 6.72
CA ILE A 214 -6.68 -4.83 6.53
C ILE A 214 -8.01 -5.52 6.78
N GLY A 215 -8.95 -4.91 7.48
CA GLY A 215 -10.25 -5.53 7.65
C GLY A 215 -11.36 -4.64 8.18
N THR A 216 -12.58 -5.13 8.02
CA THR A 216 -13.76 -4.50 8.62
C THR A 216 -14.02 -5.02 10.03
N PRO A 217 -14.52 -4.19 10.97
CA PRO A 217 -14.63 -4.55 12.39
C PRO A 217 -15.34 -5.88 12.65
N GLY A 218 -16.52 -6.08 12.05
CA GLY A 218 -17.32 -7.29 12.28
C GLY A 218 -16.61 -8.57 11.84
N ARG A 219 -16.08 -8.60 10.61
CA ARG A 219 -15.39 -9.78 10.10
C ARG A 219 -14.07 -10.05 10.84
N LEU A 220 -13.34 -9.00 11.19
CA LEU A 220 -12.14 -9.12 12.01
C LEU A 220 -12.47 -9.74 13.38
N LEU A 221 -13.54 -9.29 14.03
CA LEU A 221 -13.99 -9.83 15.31
C LEU A 221 -14.31 -11.33 15.22
N ASP A 222 -14.96 -11.77 14.14
CA ASP A 222 -15.25 -13.18 13.89
C ASP A 222 -13.97 -14.03 13.79
N HIS A 223 -12.90 -13.50 13.19
CA HIS A 223 -11.61 -14.18 13.10
C HIS A 223 -10.86 -14.16 14.43
N LEU A 224 -10.88 -13.05 15.16
CA LEU A 224 -10.25 -12.92 16.48
C LEU A 224 -10.84 -13.91 17.49
N ARG A 225 -12.14 -14.22 17.39
CA ARG A 225 -12.83 -15.16 18.29
C ARG A 225 -12.74 -16.61 17.85
N SER A 226 -12.79 -16.87 16.54
CA SER A 226 -13.15 -18.19 16.02
C SER A 226 -12.16 -18.76 15.01
N THR A 227 -10.98 -18.15 14.83
CA THR A 227 -9.88 -18.71 14.01
C THR A 227 -8.73 -19.18 14.90
N GLU A 228 -8.67 -20.48 15.11
CA GLU A 228 -7.55 -21.13 15.76
C GLU A 228 -6.28 -20.98 14.92
N GLY A 229 -5.20 -20.52 15.55
CA GLY A 229 -3.91 -20.29 14.89
C GLY A 229 -3.70 -18.85 14.40
N PHE A 230 -4.70 -17.97 14.51
CA PHE A 230 -4.50 -16.56 14.18
C PHE A 230 -3.61 -15.87 15.24
N VAL A 231 -2.37 -15.55 14.86
CA VAL A 231 -1.40 -14.88 15.73
C VAL A 231 -1.51 -13.36 15.56
N PHE A 232 -2.03 -12.68 16.57
CA PHE A 232 -2.14 -11.20 16.60
C PHE A 232 -1.52 -10.57 17.86
N LYS A 233 -0.94 -11.38 18.76
CA LYS A 233 -0.33 -10.92 20.02
C LYS A 233 0.92 -10.05 19.82
N ASN A 234 1.51 -10.09 18.62
CA ASN A 234 2.73 -9.35 18.29
C ASN A 234 2.43 -7.99 17.62
N LEU A 235 1.19 -7.49 17.71
CA LEU A 235 0.80 -6.23 17.10
C LEU A 235 1.74 -5.07 17.50
N LYS A 236 2.15 -4.28 16.52
CA LYS A 236 3.04 -3.12 16.63
C LYS A 236 2.36 -1.83 16.21
N THR A 237 1.45 -1.93 15.24
CA THR A 237 0.74 -0.77 14.70
C THR A 237 -0.74 -1.09 14.57
N LEU A 238 -1.58 -0.24 15.16
CA LEU A 238 -3.02 -0.25 14.96
C LEU A 238 -3.40 1.06 14.28
N VAL A 239 -4.10 0.96 13.16
CA VAL A 239 -4.67 2.10 12.43
C VAL A 239 -6.19 1.94 12.43
N ILE A 240 -6.90 2.99 12.80
CA ILE A 240 -8.35 3.08 12.69
C ILE A 240 -8.63 4.19 11.69
N ASP A 241 -9.06 3.81 10.49
CA ASP A 241 -9.40 4.74 9.42
C ASP A 241 -10.91 5.03 9.42
N GLU A 242 -11.27 6.28 9.13
CA GLU A 242 -12.66 6.79 9.22
C GLU A 242 -13.36 6.44 10.55
N ALA A 243 -12.69 6.72 11.67
CA ALA A 243 -13.17 6.42 13.03
C ALA A 243 -14.43 7.21 13.46
N ASP A 244 -14.86 8.18 12.65
CA ASP A 244 -16.10 8.92 12.82
C ASP A 244 -17.35 8.15 12.34
N ARG A 245 -17.16 7.02 11.64
CA ARG A 245 -18.22 6.12 11.16
C ARG A 245 -18.34 4.87 12.03
#